data_AF-A0A2E8Q043-F1
#
_entry.id   AF-A0A2E8Q043-F1
#
_cell.length_a   1.000
_cell.length_b   1.000
_cell.length_c   1.000
_cell.angle_alpha   90.00
_cell.angle_beta   90.00
_cell.angle_gamma   90.00
#
_symmetry.space_group_name_H-M   'P 1'
#
loop_
_entity.id
_entity.type
_entity.pdbx_description
1 polymer ?
#
loop_
_entity_poly.entity_id
_entity_poly.type
_entity_poly.pdbx_seq_one_letter_code
_entity_poly.pdbx_strand_id
1 'polypeptide(L)' 'MHRGNTGSQLSDLDHCSTHEATTCPRCHKSFACKPASISACWCIHEKVSADVLRKLQGQYESCLCRSCLLELAKTV' A
#
# COMPACT_ATOMS: atom_id res chain seq x y z
N MET A 1 -32.88 -21.15 -40.95
CA MET A 1 -32.07 -19.92 -41.05
C MET A 1 -32.75 -18.78 -40.28
N HIS A 2 -32.88 -18.96 -38.96
CA HIS A 2 -33.34 -17.89 -38.07
C HIS A 2 -32.15 -17.04 -37.65
N ARG A 3 -32.33 -15.74 -37.84
CA ARG A 3 -31.36 -14.66 -37.67
C ARG A 3 -30.90 -14.56 -36.21
N GLY A 4 -29.61 -14.79 -35.96
CA GLY A 4 -28.97 -14.51 -34.68
C GLY A 4 -28.62 -13.04 -34.56
N ASN A 5 -29.58 -12.25 -34.08
CA ASN A 5 -29.34 -10.92 -33.53
C ASN A 5 -28.96 -11.10 -32.05
N THR A 6 -27.66 -11.09 -31.76
CA THR A 6 -27.13 -10.84 -30.41
C THR A 6 -26.19 -9.65 -30.57
N GLY A 7 -26.60 -8.43 -30.25
CA GLY A 7 -27.01 -8.09 -28.90
C GLY A 7 -25.76 -7.72 -28.14
N SER A 8 -25.47 -6.42 -28.15
CA SER A 8 -24.51 -5.71 -27.32
C SER A 8 -24.36 -6.31 -25.92
N GLN A 9 -23.15 -6.77 -25.59
CA GLN A 9 -22.71 -7.01 -24.22
C GLN A 9 -21.23 -6.58 -24.21
N LEU A 10 -20.89 -5.34 -23.84
CA LEU A 10 -20.74 -4.92 -22.43
C LEU A 10 -19.99 -6.04 -21.68
N SER A 11 -18.75 -5.90 -21.23
CA SER A 11 -18.11 -4.73 -20.61
C SER A 11 -16.70 -5.15 -20.18
N ASP A 12 -15.74 -4.24 -20.31
CA ASP A 12 -14.57 -4.10 -19.44
C ASP A 12 -13.96 -5.39 -18.88
N LEU A 13 -13.11 -6.05 -19.67
CA LEU A 13 -12.05 -6.92 -19.13
C LEU A 13 -10.94 -6.05 -18.47
N ASP A 14 -11.34 -5.09 -17.65
CA ASP A 14 -10.50 -4.27 -16.78
C ASP A 14 -10.92 -4.46 -15.32
N HIS A 15 -11.02 -5.72 -14.90
CA HIS A 15 -10.98 -6.07 -13.48
C HIS A 15 -9.75 -6.92 -13.21
N CYS A 16 -8.59 -6.42 -13.63
CA CYS A 16 -7.37 -6.76 -12.92
C CYS A 16 -7.46 -6.07 -11.58
N SER A 17 -8.08 -6.77 -10.61
CA SER A 17 -7.98 -6.49 -9.18
C SER A 17 -6.52 -6.18 -8.88
N THR A 18 -6.17 -4.90 -8.90
CA THR A 18 -4.87 -4.45 -8.44
C THR A 18 -5.02 -4.50 -6.93
N HIS A 19 -4.81 -5.71 -6.41
CA HIS A 19 -4.74 -6.00 -4.99
C HIS A 19 -3.91 -4.90 -4.35
N GLU A 20 -4.60 -4.06 -3.59
CA GLU A 20 -4.18 -2.95 -2.72
C GLU A 20 -2.68 -2.97 -2.37
N ALA A 21 -1.83 -2.72 -3.36
CA ALA A 21 -0.40 -2.57 -3.18
C ALA A 21 -0.23 -1.13 -2.72
N THR A 22 -0.09 -0.94 -1.41
CA THR A 22 0.17 0.39 -0.88
C THR A 22 1.51 0.85 -1.45
N THR A 23 1.47 1.95 -2.20
CA THR A 23 2.68 2.55 -2.78
C THR A 23 3.25 3.53 -1.77
N CYS A 24 4.54 3.44 -1.50
CA CYS A 24 5.20 4.34 -0.56
C CYS A 24 5.26 5.76 -1.18
N PRO A 25 4.73 6.81 -0.53
CA PRO A 25 4.76 8.18 -1.08
C PRO A 25 6.18 8.75 -1.19
N ARG A 26 7.15 8.17 -0.49
CA ARG A 26 8.54 8.67 -0.42
C ARG A 26 9.42 8.11 -1.53
N CYS A 27 9.29 6.83 -1.85
CA CYS A 27 10.13 6.17 -2.86
C CYS A 27 9.34 5.53 -4.00
N HIS A 28 8.02 5.67 -3.99
CA HIS A 28 7.09 5.11 -4.98
C HIS A 28 7.21 3.60 -5.19
N LYS A 29 7.75 2.86 -4.20
CA LYS A 29 7.79 1.41 -4.23
C LYS A 29 6.48 0.82 -3.75
N SER A 30 5.98 -0.16 -4.49
CA SER A 30 4.91 -1.05 -4.07
C SER A 30 5.39 -1.88 -2.89
N PHE A 31 4.63 -1.87 -1.80
CA PHE A 31 4.90 -2.73 -0.66
C PHE A 31 3.60 -3.23 -0.05
N ALA A 32 3.68 -4.35 0.67
CA ALA A 32 2.53 -4.87 1.40
C ALA A 32 2.40 -4.13 2.74
N CYS A 33 1.68 -2.99 2.79
CA CYS A 33 1.17 -2.52 4.08
C CYS A 33 -0.10 -3.30 4.38
N LYS A 34 -0.14 -3.99 5.52
CA LYS A 34 -1.40 -4.54 6.05
C LYS A 34 -1.82 -3.68 7.23
N PRO A 35 -2.52 -2.53 7.02
CA PRO A 35 -2.96 -1.68 8.12
C PRO A 35 -3.91 -2.43 9.07
N ALA A 36 -4.66 -3.40 8.57
CA ALA A 36 -5.49 -4.33 9.36
C ALA A 36 -4.69 -5.17 10.37
N SER A 37 -3.36 -5.25 10.22
CA SER A 37 -2.47 -5.93 11.15
C SER A 37 -1.28 -5.04 11.43
N ILE A 38 -1.49 -3.96 12.19
CA ILE A 38 -0.40 -3.11 12.69
C ILE A 38 0.65 -3.96 13.43
N SER A 39 0.22 -5.05 14.10
CA SER A 39 1.10 -6.05 14.71
C SER A 39 2.06 -6.75 13.74
N ALA A 40 1.71 -6.83 12.48
CA ALA A 40 2.53 -7.40 11.41
C ALA A 40 3.34 -6.34 10.64
N CYS A 41 3.13 -5.05 10.93
CA CYS A 41 3.90 -3.97 10.32
C CYS A 41 5.34 -3.99 10.83
N TRP A 42 6.31 -3.88 9.92
CA TRP A 42 7.72 -3.72 10.31
C TRP A 42 7.94 -2.50 11.19
N CYS A 43 7.04 -1.51 11.12
CA CYS A 43 7.09 -0.32 11.94
C CYS A 43 7.10 -0.58 13.44
N ILE A 44 6.46 -1.66 13.92
CA ILE A 44 6.51 -2.04 15.34
C ILE A 44 7.51 -3.15 15.63
N HIS A 45 7.94 -3.88 14.60
CA HIS A 45 8.82 -5.04 14.73
C HIS A 45 10.30 -4.66 14.64
N GLU A 46 10.62 -3.60 13.90
CA GLU A 46 11.97 -3.07 13.84
C GLU A 46 12.27 -2.19 15.05
N LYS A 47 13.57 -1.96 15.30
CA LYS A 47 14.06 -1.01 16.32
C LYS A 47 13.79 0.44 15.90
N VAL A 48 12.53 0.77 15.69
CA VAL A 48 12.06 2.13 15.45
C VAL A 48 11.39 2.58 16.74
N SER A 49 11.96 3.59 17.38
CA SER A 49 11.41 4.14 18.62
C SER A 49 9.99 4.66 18.38
N ALA A 50 9.12 4.52 19.38
CA ALA A 50 7.75 5.03 19.32
C ALA A 50 7.69 6.53 18.99
N ASP A 51 8.69 7.32 19.40
CA ASP A 51 8.82 8.74 19.04
C ASP A 51 8.90 8.95 17.52
N VAL A 52 9.71 8.13 16.84
CA VAL A 52 9.86 8.18 15.38
C VAL A 52 8.57 7.79 14.70
N LEU A 53 7.92 6.72 15.15
CA LEU A 53 6.61 6.32 14.61
C LEU A 53 5.56 7.41 14.75
N ARG A 54 5.51 8.06 15.91
CA ARG A 54 4.57 9.16 16.17
C ARG A 54 4.86 10.38 15.31
N LYS A 55 6.14 10.72 15.11
CA LYS A 55 6.56 11.76 14.15
C LYS A 55 6.14 11.41 12.73
N LEU A 56 6.31 10.15 12.33
CA LEU A 56 5.91 9.71 11.00
C LEU A 56 4.41 9.73 10.81
N GLN A 57 3.61 9.36 11.82
CA GLN A 57 2.15 9.53 11.76
C GLN A 57 1.73 10.98 11.64
N GLY A 58 2.47 11.91 12.25
CA GLY A 58 2.19 13.35 12.12
C GLY A 58 2.65 13.96 10.79
N GLN A 59 3.63 13.36 10.12
CA GLN A 59 4.18 13.86 8.85
C GLN A 59 3.68 13.11 7.61
N TYR A 60 3.28 11.86 7.77
CA TYR A 60 2.84 10.97 6.71
C TYR A 60 1.54 10.29 7.14
N GLU A 61 0.45 10.62 6.45
CA GLU A 61 -0.87 9.99 6.68
C GLU A 61 -0.96 8.58 6.06
N SER A 62 0.00 8.20 5.21
CA SER A 62 0.06 6.90 4.55
C SER A 62 1.23 6.05 5.03
N CYS A 63 1.10 4.72 4.95
CA CYS A 63 2.18 3.80 5.28
C CYS A 63 3.46 4.09 4.45
N LEU A 64 4.62 3.96 5.10
CA LEU A 64 5.94 3.97 4.44
C LEU A 64 6.48 2.54 4.32
N CYS A 65 7.27 2.30 3.27
CA CYS A 65 7.98 1.03 3.15
C CYS A 65 9.11 0.92 4.18
N ARG A 66 9.50 -0.33 4.49
CA ARG A 66 10.56 -0.66 5.45
C ARG A 66 11.85 0.13 5.23
N SER A 67 12.30 0.25 3.98
CA SER A 67 13.54 0.97 3.64
C SER A 67 13.46 2.46 3.99
N CYS A 68 12.37 3.13 3.61
CA CYS A 68 12.16 4.54 3.92
C CYS A 68 12.03 4.77 5.43
N LEU A 69 11.37 3.84 6.12
CA LEU A 69 11.22 3.89 7.56
C LEU A 69 12.57 3.77 8.28
N LEU A 70 13.38 2.76 7.92
CA LEU A 70 14.71 2.54 8.50
C LEU A 70 15.66 3.71 8.25
N GLU A 71 15.59 4.32 7.07
CA GLU A 71 16.39 5.49 6.77
C GLU A 71 16.01 6.65 7.70
N LEU A 72 14.71 6.95 7.84
CA LEU A 72 14.22 8.00 8.75
C LEU A 72 14.58 7.68 10.20
N ALA A 73 14.47 6.42 10.61
CA ALA A 73 14.83 5.97 11.96
C ALA A 73 16.34 6.05 12.26
N LYS A 74 17.20 6.03 11.24
CA LYS A 74 18.66 6.20 11.37
C LYS A 74 19.11 7.66 11.36
N THR A 75 18.28 8.56 10.80
CA THR A 75 18.61 9.97 10.64
C THR A 75 18.10 10.84 11.81
N VAL A 76 17.39 10.24 12.78
CA VAL A 76 16.97 10.89 14.03
C VAL A 76 17.93 10.60 15.19
#